data_AF-A0A9E0H5X9-F1
#
_entry.id   AF-A0A9E0H5X9-F1
#
_cell.length_a   1.000
_cell.length_b   1.000
_cell.length_c   1.000
_cell.angle_alpha   90.00
_cell.angle_beta   90.00
_cell.angle_gamma   90.00
#
_symmetry.space_group_name_H-M   'P 1'
#
loop_
_entity.id
_entity.type
_entity.pdbx_description
1 polymer ?
#
loop_
_entity_poly.entity_id
_entity_poly.type
_entity_poly.pdbx_seq_one_letter_code
_entity_poly.pdbx_strand_id
1 'polypeptide(L)'
;MGPQQVLRVAVALAALAGVAQAAPVVAIVDARPAGDPATATALAEALTAAELEVLTGDRAAALRGQADDDRAADAALAEAADGFGQLDCGRARPSAELAVRLLAARIAAGHDERPRAARAWSYVLLCADRDGDRPVAHHAADRLRGLGGGPAVGADVWARYPEIDAALDRDVVALTVTGPAGAVATLDDRRLGPVPATTWVAAGKHVVAVAGPTGAGATWITVMGQPLAIEVPPIPPRDPIAQAWATAVRGWQVGAAPAAADVAELARAHAVELVVVLEADGAIAAWRHDGDGATRLARGDQAAAVAAARAAYAAAHERAPDPTIPLEREAPKKPTEPTRWWVYAAIGGALAAGAIAIYAADAGEDRQRFVLEF
;
A
#
# COMPACT_ATOMS: atom_id res chain seq x y z
N MET A 1 -27.66 -5.23 42.98
CA MET A 1 -28.04 -5.75 41.65
C MET A 1 -27.44 -7.13 41.49
N GLY A 2 -28.24 -8.14 41.14
CA GLY A 2 -27.76 -9.51 41.03
C GLY A 2 -26.90 -9.72 39.76
N PRO A 3 -25.98 -10.70 39.74
CA PRO A 3 -25.10 -10.98 38.60
C PRO A 3 -25.86 -11.26 37.29
N GLN A 4 -27.12 -11.72 37.39
CA GLN A 4 -28.00 -11.91 36.24
C GLN A 4 -28.55 -10.61 35.63
N GLN A 5 -28.64 -9.52 36.39
CA GLN A 5 -29.04 -8.20 35.85
C GLN A 5 -27.89 -7.53 35.10
N VAL A 6 -26.65 -7.72 35.56
CA VAL A 6 -25.43 -7.21 34.89
C VAL A 6 -25.24 -7.90 33.54
N LEU A 7 -25.47 -9.21 33.46
CA LEU A 7 -25.35 -9.97 32.21
C LEU A 7 -26.40 -9.57 31.15
N ARG A 8 -27.64 -9.27 31.57
CA ARG A 8 -28.70 -8.84 30.65
C ARG A 8 -28.45 -7.44 30.09
N VAL A 9 -27.89 -6.52 30.89
CA VAL A 9 -27.51 -5.18 30.44
C VAL A 9 -26.29 -5.24 29.52
N ALA A 10 -25.30 -6.10 29.82
CA ALA A 10 -24.13 -6.30 28.96
C ALA A 10 -24.50 -6.92 27.59
N VAL A 11 -25.44 -7.86 27.55
CA VAL A 11 -25.93 -8.45 26.28
C VAL A 11 -26.78 -7.45 25.49
N ALA A 12 -27.59 -6.61 26.15
CA ALA A 12 -28.33 -5.54 25.49
C ALA A 12 -27.40 -4.43 24.94
N LEU A 13 -26.31 -4.10 25.63
CA LEU A 13 -25.29 -3.16 25.15
C LEU A 13 -24.43 -3.76 24.02
N ALA A 14 -24.12 -5.07 24.07
CA ALA A 14 -23.42 -5.76 22.99
C ALA A 14 -24.28 -5.92 21.72
N ALA A 15 -25.60 -6.05 21.87
CA ALA A 15 -26.54 -6.06 20.75
C ALA A 15 -26.79 -4.66 20.14
N LEU A 16 -26.60 -3.59 20.92
CA LEU A 16 -26.64 -2.20 20.43
C LEU A 16 -25.30 -1.72 19.86
N ALA A 17 -24.18 -2.37 20.18
CA ALA A 17 -22.86 -2.08 19.61
C ALA A 17 -22.67 -2.67 18.20
N GLY A 18 -23.57 -3.56 17.76
CA GLY A 18 -23.74 -3.91 16.36
C GLY A 18 -24.59 -2.86 15.64
N VAL A 19 -24.21 -1.58 15.70
CA VAL A 19 -24.71 -0.64 14.70
C VAL A 19 -24.22 -1.24 13.39
N ALA A 20 -25.15 -1.74 12.57
CA ALA A 20 -24.84 -2.07 11.20
C ALA A 20 -24.29 -0.78 10.59
N GLN A 21 -22.95 -0.66 10.55
CA GLN A 21 -22.30 0.36 9.76
C GLN A 21 -22.87 0.16 8.37
N ALA A 22 -23.63 1.16 7.91
CA ALA A 22 -24.10 1.18 6.54
C ALA A 22 -22.85 0.92 5.68
N ALA A 23 -22.93 -0.04 4.76
CA ALA A 23 -21.79 -0.31 3.90
C ALA A 23 -21.45 1.00 3.15
N PRO A 24 -20.15 1.35 3.00
CA PRO A 24 -19.77 2.53 2.24
C PRO A 24 -20.42 2.45 0.87
N VAL A 25 -21.13 3.51 0.50
CA VAL A 25 -22.00 3.50 -0.68
C VAL A 25 -21.19 3.82 -1.94
N VAL A 26 -20.14 4.64 -1.82
CA VAL A 26 -19.45 5.23 -2.97
C VAL A 26 -17.93 4.98 -2.93
N ALA A 27 -17.38 4.49 -4.04
CA ALA A 27 -15.94 4.49 -4.31
C ALA A 27 -15.57 5.63 -5.28
N ILE A 28 -14.45 6.32 -5.03
CA ILE A 28 -13.89 7.33 -5.95
C ILE A 28 -12.62 6.77 -6.60
N VAL A 29 -12.59 6.75 -7.93
CA VAL A 29 -11.43 6.37 -8.72
C VAL A 29 -10.82 7.58 -9.39
N ASP A 30 -9.51 7.78 -9.24
CA ASP A 30 -8.78 8.83 -9.96
C ASP A 30 -8.00 8.26 -11.15
N ALA A 31 -8.59 8.34 -12.34
CA ALA A 31 -8.02 7.88 -13.59
C ALA A 31 -7.24 8.98 -14.34
N ARG A 32 -6.86 10.09 -13.68
CA ARG A 32 -6.06 11.15 -14.31
C ARG A 32 -4.55 10.84 -14.25
N PRO A 33 -3.77 11.08 -15.33
CA PRO A 33 -2.33 10.78 -15.40
C PRO A 33 -1.46 11.47 -14.33
N ALA A 34 -1.89 12.64 -13.85
CA ALA A 34 -1.24 13.41 -12.79
C ALA A 34 -2.33 14.01 -11.89
N GLY A 35 -3.17 13.14 -11.33
CA GLY A 35 -4.34 13.54 -10.55
C GLY A 35 -4.00 14.54 -9.46
N ASP A 36 -4.66 15.69 -9.48
CA ASP A 36 -4.62 16.66 -8.39
C ASP A 36 -5.41 16.11 -7.20
N PRO A 37 -4.77 15.80 -6.06
CA PRO A 37 -5.45 15.24 -4.90
C PRO A 37 -6.55 16.17 -4.38
N ALA A 38 -6.44 17.49 -4.57
CA ALA A 38 -7.45 18.44 -4.13
C ALA A 38 -8.79 18.24 -4.86
N THR A 39 -8.77 17.86 -6.14
CA THR A 39 -10.00 17.55 -6.89
C THR A 39 -10.71 16.31 -6.33
N ALA A 40 -9.96 15.24 -6.04
CA ALA A 40 -10.52 14.03 -5.46
C ALA A 40 -11.07 14.27 -4.05
N THR A 41 -10.37 15.08 -3.24
CA THR A 41 -10.84 15.54 -1.93
C THR A 41 -12.13 16.35 -2.03
N ALA A 42 -12.19 17.35 -2.92
CA ALA A 42 -13.38 18.18 -3.11
C ALA A 42 -14.59 17.35 -3.60
N LEU A 43 -14.36 16.34 -4.45
CA LEU A 43 -15.40 15.41 -4.86
C LEU A 43 -15.90 14.54 -3.70
N ALA A 44 -14.98 14.02 -2.88
CA ALA A 44 -15.34 13.25 -1.68
C ALA A 44 -16.19 14.08 -0.70
N GLU A 45 -15.76 15.32 -0.42
CA GLU A 45 -16.51 16.25 0.42
C GLU A 45 -17.91 16.53 -0.14
N ALA A 46 -18.05 16.71 -1.45
CA ALA A 46 -19.36 16.95 -2.07
C ALA A 46 -20.28 15.72 -2.04
N LEU A 47 -19.74 14.52 -2.21
CA LEU A 47 -20.51 13.27 -2.05
C LEU A 47 -20.95 13.09 -0.60
N THR A 48 -20.07 13.36 0.37
CA THR A 48 -20.42 13.33 1.80
C THR A 48 -21.46 14.39 2.16
N ALA A 49 -21.36 15.61 1.61
CA ALA A 49 -22.37 16.65 1.78
C ALA A 49 -23.72 16.28 1.13
N ALA A 50 -23.72 15.37 0.16
CA ALA A 50 -24.91 14.76 -0.42
C ALA A 50 -25.40 13.52 0.36
N GLU A 51 -24.89 13.30 1.58
CA GLU A 51 -25.23 12.19 2.49
C GLU A 51 -24.82 10.81 1.95
N LEU A 52 -23.84 10.76 1.05
CA LEU A 52 -23.27 9.52 0.55
C LEU A 52 -21.98 9.18 1.31
N GLU A 53 -21.93 7.99 1.91
CA GLU A 53 -20.72 7.49 2.58
C GLU A 53 -19.67 7.09 1.54
N VAL A 54 -18.52 7.78 1.58
CA VAL A 54 -17.40 7.57 0.67
C VAL A 54 -16.40 6.61 1.29
N LEU A 55 -15.92 5.64 0.50
CA LEU A 55 -14.87 4.72 0.91
C LEU A 55 -13.58 5.47 1.27
N THR A 56 -13.02 5.22 2.46
CA THR A 56 -11.79 5.84 2.97
C THR A 56 -10.67 4.83 3.25
N GLY A 57 -9.48 5.31 3.63
CA GLY A 57 -8.35 4.49 4.08
C GLY A 57 -7.63 3.75 2.94
N ASP A 58 -7.07 2.58 3.26
CA ASP A 58 -6.22 1.79 2.36
C ASP A 58 -6.93 1.39 1.06
N ARG A 59 -8.21 1.03 1.16
CA ARG A 59 -9.03 0.70 -0.01
C ARG A 59 -9.23 1.89 -0.94
N ALA A 60 -9.34 3.11 -0.39
CA ALA A 60 -9.44 4.34 -1.19
C ALA A 60 -8.11 4.77 -1.82
N ALA A 61 -6.97 4.28 -1.32
CA ALA A 61 -5.66 4.51 -1.94
C ALA A 61 -5.49 3.63 -3.20
N ALA A 62 -5.92 2.37 -3.15
CA ALA A 62 -5.91 1.47 -4.31
C ALA A 62 -6.68 2.04 -5.51
N LEU A 63 -7.81 2.70 -5.24
CA LEU A 63 -8.64 3.38 -6.24
C LEU A 63 -7.99 4.64 -6.84
N ARG A 64 -6.88 5.12 -6.29
CA ARG A 64 -6.04 6.17 -6.87
C ARG A 64 -4.83 5.62 -7.62
N GLY A 65 -4.77 4.30 -7.81
CA GLY A 65 -3.61 3.64 -8.44
C GLY A 65 -2.46 3.38 -7.48
N GLN A 66 -2.63 3.59 -6.16
CA GLN A 66 -1.57 3.41 -5.16
C GLN A 66 -1.64 2.04 -4.50
N ALA A 67 -0.58 1.25 -4.63
CA ALA A 67 -0.43 -0.02 -3.93
C ALA A 67 0.13 0.18 -2.50
N ASP A 68 0.07 -0.86 -1.66
CA ASP A 68 0.70 -0.83 -0.33
C ASP A 68 2.19 -0.52 -0.38
N ASP A 69 2.88 -1.04 -1.39
CA ASP A 69 4.31 -0.77 -1.61
C ASP A 69 4.56 0.71 -1.95
N ASP A 70 3.60 1.39 -2.60
CA ASP A 70 3.70 2.82 -2.89
C ASP A 70 3.67 3.64 -1.60
N ARG A 71 2.78 3.28 -0.67
CA ARG A 71 2.69 3.92 0.64
C ARG A 71 3.91 3.63 1.49
N ALA A 72 4.43 2.40 1.46
CA ALA A 72 5.66 2.06 2.17
C ALA A 72 6.86 2.85 1.63
N ALA A 73 6.97 3.01 0.31
CA ALA A 73 8.01 3.83 -0.31
C ALA A 73 7.85 5.32 0.02
N ASP A 74 6.63 5.85 0.02
CA ASP A 74 6.33 7.24 0.40
C ASP A 74 6.63 7.51 1.87
N ALA A 75 6.25 6.60 2.77
CA ALA A 75 6.56 6.69 4.19
C ALA A 75 8.08 6.67 4.42
N ALA A 76 8.80 5.76 3.76
CA ALA A 76 10.26 5.69 3.84
C ALA A 76 10.94 6.96 3.28
N LEU A 77 10.44 7.53 2.19
CA LEU A 77 10.91 8.81 1.64
C LEU A 77 10.62 10.00 2.57
N ALA A 78 9.44 10.03 3.18
CA ALA A 78 9.06 11.06 4.13
C ALA A 78 9.93 11.01 5.39
N GLU A 79 10.18 9.81 5.92
CA GLU A 79 11.05 9.62 7.07
C GLU A 79 12.52 9.94 6.75
N ALA A 80 12.99 9.60 5.54
CA ALA A 80 14.30 10.02 5.07
C ALA A 80 14.43 11.55 4.99
N ALA A 81 13.40 12.22 4.48
CA ALA A 81 13.35 13.67 4.38
C ALA A 81 13.34 14.36 5.75
N ASP A 82 12.51 13.87 6.68
CA ASP A 82 12.44 14.40 8.05
C ASP A 82 13.75 14.16 8.82
N GLY A 83 14.31 12.94 8.74
CA GLY A 83 15.61 12.61 9.30
C GLY A 83 16.72 13.54 8.78
N PHE A 84 16.76 13.76 7.46
CA PHE A 84 17.75 14.64 6.85
C PHE A 84 17.55 16.11 7.27
N GLY A 85 16.31 16.59 7.32
CA GLY A 85 15.97 17.94 7.77
C GLY A 85 16.36 18.21 9.24
N GLN A 86 16.34 17.17 10.07
CA GLN A 86 16.82 17.20 11.46
C GLN A 86 18.33 16.93 11.60
N LEU A 87 19.06 16.79 10.49
CA LEU A 87 20.48 16.45 10.43
C LEU A 87 20.83 15.10 11.09
N ASP A 88 19.86 14.19 11.16
CA ASP A 88 19.98 12.84 11.71
C ASP A 88 20.19 11.82 10.57
N CYS A 89 21.45 11.67 10.15
CA CYS A 89 21.82 10.71 9.11
C CYS A 89 21.68 9.25 9.56
N GLY A 90 21.67 8.99 10.87
CA GLY A 90 21.41 7.67 11.45
C GLY A 90 19.99 7.19 11.16
N ARG A 91 19.02 8.11 11.18
CA ARG A 91 17.62 7.83 10.78
C ARG A 91 17.37 7.98 9.29
N ALA A 92 17.93 9.03 8.65
CA ALA A 92 17.64 9.34 7.26
C ALA A 92 18.15 8.26 6.28
N ARG A 93 19.38 7.78 6.48
CA ARG A 93 20.03 6.85 5.54
C ARG A 93 19.30 5.49 5.46
N PRO A 94 19.00 4.79 6.57
CA PRO A 94 18.25 3.53 6.49
C PRO A 94 16.88 3.66 5.82
N SER A 95 16.14 4.75 6.10
CA SER A 95 14.84 5.00 5.45
C SER A 95 14.99 5.30 3.96
N ALA A 96 16.03 6.04 3.56
CA ALA A 96 16.34 6.26 2.15
C ALA A 96 16.71 4.95 1.42
N GLU A 97 17.52 4.08 2.04
CA GLU A 97 17.86 2.76 1.48
C GLU A 97 16.64 1.82 1.37
N LEU A 98 15.73 1.88 2.34
CA LEU A 98 14.45 1.18 2.26
C LEU A 98 13.62 1.70 1.08
N ALA A 99 13.51 3.01 0.91
CA ALA A 99 12.82 3.61 -0.23
C ALA A 99 13.46 3.18 -1.56
N VAL A 100 14.79 3.23 -1.70
CA VAL A 100 15.50 2.75 -2.89
C VAL A 100 15.12 1.31 -3.21
N ARG A 101 15.12 0.41 -2.22
CA ARG A 101 14.77 -0.99 -2.41
C ARG A 101 13.33 -1.17 -2.88
N LEU A 102 12.38 -0.49 -2.26
CA LEU A 102 10.96 -0.55 -2.65
C LEU A 102 10.73 0.00 -4.06
N LEU A 103 11.37 1.12 -4.40
CA LEU A 103 11.27 1.75 -5.72
C LEU A 103 11.97 0.92 -6.81
N ALA A 104 13.06 0.22 -6.50
CA ALA A 104 13.71 -0.69 -7.45
C ALA A 104 12.79 -1.85 -7.87
N ALA A 105 12.04 -2.44 -6.92
CA ALA A 105 11.02 -3.45 -7.22
C ALA A 105 9.95 -2.92 -8.19
N ARG A 106 9.55 -1.66 -8.02
CA ARG A 106 8.58 -0.97 -8.88
C ARG A 106 9.13 -0.68 -10.26
N ILE A 107 10.38 -0.21 -10.37
CA ILE A 107 11.07 0.00 -11.65
C ILE A 107 11.18 -1.33 -12.41
N ALA A 108 11.50 -2.42 -11.72
CA ALA A 108 11.51 -3.75 -12.32
C ALA A 108 10.13 -4.16 -12.87
N ALA A 109 9.05 -3.76 -12.19
CA ALA A 109 7.67 -3.97 -12.64
C ALA A 109 7.23 -3.01 -13.76
N GLY A 110 8.12 -2.12 -14.23
CA GLY A 110 7.87 -1.20 -15.34
C GLY A 110 7.23 0.13 -14.94
N HIS A 111 7.18 0.46 -13.65
CA HIS A 111 6.69 1.75 -13.18
C HIS A 111 7.75 2.86 -13.35
N ASP A 112 7.31 4.05 -13.75
CA ASP A 112 8.20 5.22 -13.84
C ASP A 112 8.41 5.86 -12.46
N GLU A 113 9.32 5.28 -11.69
CA GLU A 113 9.66 5.75 -10.34
C GLU A 113 11.00 6.50 -10.29
N ARG A 114 11.59 6.82 -11.45
CA ARG A 114 12.91 7.45 -11.53
C ARG A 114 13.03 8.74 -10.71
N PRO A 115 12.04 9.66 -10.71
CA PRO A 115 12.11 10.87 -9.89
C PRO A 115 12.12 10.58 -8.38
N ARG A 116 11.35 9.59 -7.92
CA ARG A 116 11.30 9.17 -6.51
C ARG A 116 12.59 8.46 -6.12
N ALA A 117 13.11 7.59 -6.98
CA ALA A 117 14.38 6.90 -6.78
C ALA A 117 15.55 7.91 -6.70
N ALA A 118 15.58 8.91 -7.58
CA ALA A 118 16.59 9.98 -7.54
C ALA A 118 16.52 10.78 -6.23
N ARG A 119 15.32 11.02 -5.69
CA ARG A 119 15.18 11.66 -4.37
C ARG A 119 15.73 10.78 -3.24
N ALA A 120 15.40 9.49 -3.23
CA ALA A 120 15.92 8.55 -2.23
C ALA A 120 17.46 8.47 -2.27
N TRP A 121 18.04 8.30 -3.46
CA TRP A 121 19.48 8.27 -3.66
C TRP A 121 20.18 9.58 -3.29
N SER A 122 19.50 10.73 -3.40
CA SER A 122 20.04 12.02 -2.94
C SER A 122 20.26 12.01 -1.43
N TYR A 123 19.33 11.45 -0.64
CA TYR A 123 19.52 11.31 0.81
C TYR A 123 20.64 10.33 1.14
N VAL A 124 20.74 9.20 0.42
CA VAL A 124 21.86 8.25 0.61
C VAL A 124 23.20 8.93 0.37
N LEU A 125 23.34 9.68 -0.74
CA LEU A 125 24.56 10.42 -1.07
C LEU A 125 24.91 11.45 0.00
N LEU A 126 23.96 12.33 0.36
CA LEU A 126 24.22 13.44 1.28
C LEU A 126 24.55 12.96 2.70
N CYS A 127 23.87 11.91 3.17
CA CYS A 127 24.19 11.29 4.46
C CYS A 127 25.56 10.59 4.44
N ALA A 128 25.86 9.83 3.38
CA ALA A 128 27.14 9.14 3.26
C ALA A 128 28.33 10.11 3.14
N ASP A 129 28.17 11.21 2.40
CA ASP A 129 29.17 12.28 2.31
C ASP A 129 29.43 12.93 3.68
N ARG A 130 28.36 13.27 4.42
CA ARG A 130 28.47 13.84 5.77
C ARG A 130 29.17 12.90 6.74
N ASP A 131 28.85 11.61 6.71
CA ASP A 131 29.42 10.61 7.61
C ASP A 131 30.83 10.16 7.19
N GLY A 132 31.34 10.65 6.06
CA GLY A 132 32.66 10.27 5.53
C GLY A 132 32.70 8.89 4.86
N ASP A 133 31.55 8.26 4.61
CA ASP A 133 31.40 6.97 3.94
C ASP A 133 31.56 7.12 2.42
N ARG A 134 32.81 7.34 2.00
CA ARG A 134 33.16 7.61 0.61
C ARG A 134 32.71 6.51 -0.37
N PRO A 135 32.84 5.21 -0.08
CA PRO A 135 32.37 4.17 -1.00
C PRO A 135 30.86 4.24 -1.26
N VAL A 136 30.05 4.43 -0.22
CA VAL A 136 28.59 4.55 -0.37
C VAL A 136 28.22 5.84 -1.09
N ALA A 137 28.88 6.95 -0.77
CA ALA A 137 28.65 8.23 -1.44
C ALA A 137 29.00 8.16 -2.95
N HIS A 138 30.13 7.56 -3.32
CA HIS A 138 30.49 7.40 -4.73
C HIS A 138 29.48 6.53 -5.49
N HIS A 139 29.05 5.42 -4.88
CA HIS A 139 28.00 4.57 -5.45
C HIS A 139 26.69 5.36 -5.64
N ALA A 140 26.21 6.06 -4.62
CA ALA A 140 24.99 6.85 -4.69
C ALA A 140 25.07 7.96 -5.77
N ALA A 141 26.23 8.59 -5.93
CA ALA A 141 26.48 9.57 -6.99
C ALA A 141 26.37 8.95 -8.40
N ASP A 142 26.98 7.78 -8.62
CA ASP A 142 26.87 7.04 -9.89
C ASP A 142 25.42 6.65 -10.19
N ARG A 143 24.67 6.23 -9.17
CA ARG A 143 23.24 5.91 -9.26
C ARG A 143 22.41 7.13 -9.67
N LEU A 144 22.63 8.26 -9.01
CA LEU A 144 21.96 9.51 -9.35
C LEU A 144 22.21 9.95 -10.78
N ARG A 145 23.45 9.86 -11.28
CA ARG A 145 23.74 10.16 -12.71
C ARG A 145 22.93 9.27 -13.65
N GLY A 146 22.89 7.97 -13.37
CA GLY A 146 22.10 7.01 -14.15
C GLY A 146 20.60 7.31 -14.18
N LEU A 147 20.08 7.99 -13.15
CA LEU A 147 18.70 8.43 -13.03
C LEU A 147 18.44 9.84 -13.63
N GLY A 148 19.46 10.49 -14.20
CA GLY A 148 19.36 11.84 -14.76
C GLY A 148 19.75 12.98 -13.79
N GLY A 149 20.39 12.64 -12.67
CA GLY A 149 20.83 13.57 -11.63
C GLY A 149 19.89 13.62 -10.41
N GLY A 150 20.29 14.40 -9.41
CA GLY A 150 19.51 14.65 -8.19
C GLY A 150 19.31 16.15 -7.99
N PRO A 151 18.07 16.69 -8.04
CA PRO A 151 17.84 18.13 -7.95
C PRO A 151 18.22 18.74 -6.60
N ALA A 152 18.40 17.92 -5.56
CA ALA A 152 18.75 18.33 -4.21
C ALA A 152 20.26 18.33 -3.92
N VAL A 153 21.10 17.89 -4.86
CA VAL A 153 22.55 17.70 -4.62
C VAL A 153 23.32 18.91 -5.16
N GLY A 154 23.98 19.63 -4.25
CA GLY A 154 24.78 20.81 -4.57
C GLY A 154 25.98 20.50 -5.47
N ALA A 155 26.40 21.50 -6.26
CA ALA A 155 27.55 21.38 -7.16
C ALA A 155 28.86 21.05 -6.43
N ASP A 156 29.00 21.49 -5.18
CA ASP A 156 30.14 21.19 -4.32
C ASP A 156 30.21 19.69 -3.96
N VAL A 157 29.06 19.04 -3.72
CA VAL A 157 28.97 17.59 -3.48
C VAL A 157 29.35 16.85 -4.76
N TRP A 158 28.78 17.26 -5.90
CA TRP A 158 29.11 16.65 -7.19
C TRP A 158 30.59 16.76 -7.54
N ALA A 159 31.24 17.88 -7.21
CA ALA A 159 32.66 18.08 -7.43
C ALA A 159 33.54 17.12 -6.61
N ARG A 160 33.08 16.64 -5.44
CA ARG A 160 33.80 15.64 -4.62
C ARG A 160 33.74 14.23 -5.18
N TYR A 161 32.71 13.94 -5.98
CA TYR A 161 32.48 12.63 -6.56
C TYR A 161 32.42 12.74 -8.08
N PRO A 162 33.49 13.11 -8.80
CA PRO A 162 33.44 13.22 -10.26
C PRO A 162 33.05 11.87 -10.90
N GLU A 163 32.54 11.92 -12.13
CA GLU A 163 32.38 10.71 -12.93
C GLU A 163 33.77 10.13 -13.18
N ILE A 164 34.05 8.97 -12.58
CA ILE A 164 35.28 8.25 -12.85
C ILE A 164 34.98 7.35 -14.04
N ASP A 165 35.63 7.64 -15.17
CA ASP A 165 35.64 6.73 -16.32
C ASP A 165 36.37 5.45 -15.90
N ALA A 166 35.60 4.50 -15.41
CA ALA A 166 36.05 3.29 -14.76
C ALA A 166 36.45 2.18 -15.74
N ALA A 167 36.86 2.55 -16.96
CA ALA A 167 37.40 1.60 -17.94
C ALA A 167 38.72 0.93 -17.48
N LEU A 168 39.35 1.44 -16.42
CA LEU A 168 40.61 0.94 -15.89
C LEU A 168 40.44 0.60 -14.39
N ASP A 169 40.53 -0.68 -14.05
CA ASP A 169 40.78 -1.21 -12.69
C ASP A 169 39.59 -1.39 -11.71
N ARG A 170 38.36 -1.63 -12.19
CA ARG A 170 37.28 -2.17 -11.32
C ARG A 170 37.24 -3.69 -11.38
N ASP A 171 37.32 -4.34 -10.22
CA ASP A 171 37.01 -5.76 -10.08
C ASP A 171 35.57 -6.00 -10.52
N VAL A 172 35.39 -6.57 -11.72
CA VAL A 172 34.09 -6.98 -12.25
C VAL A 172 33.92 -8.47 -12.08
N VAL A 173 32.73 -8.89 -11.65
CA VAL A 173 32.41 -10.30 -11.45
C VAL A 173 31.10 -10.64 -12.14
N ALA A 174 30.95 -11.91 -12.50
CA ALA A 174 29.70 -12.41 -13.04
C ALA A 174 28.65 -12.47 -11.92
N LEU A 175 27.52 -11.80 -12.14
CA LEU A 175 26.33 -11.87 -11.32
C LEU A 175 25.25 -12.64 -12.08
N THR A 176 24.71 -13.68 -11.47
CA THR A 176 23.53 -14.40 -11.96
C THR A 176 22.35 -14.13 -11.03
N VAL A 177 21.26 -13.60 -11.59
CA VAL A 177 20.01 -13.30 -10.89
C VAL A 177 18.97 -14.32 -11.29
N THR A 178 18.42 -15.03 -10.31
CA THR A 178 17.28 -15.94 -10.47
C THR A 178 16.04 -15.37 -9.77
N GLY A 179 14.87 -15.87 -10.16
CA GLY A 179 13.58 -15.46 -9.64
C GLY A 179 12.44 -16.27 -10.27
N PRO A 180 11.18 -15.87 -10.07
CA PRO A 180 10.02 -16.57 -10.60
C PRO A 180 10.04 -16.68 -12.13
N ALA A 181 9.45 -17.75 -12.66
CA ALA A 181 9.27 -17.90 -14.09
C ALA A 181 8.51 -16.70 -14.69
N GLY A 182 9.04 -16.15 -15.79
CA GLY A 182 8.47 -14.98 -16.46
C GLY A 182 8.79 -13.63 -15.80
N ALA A 183 9.58 -13.60 -14.72
CA ALA A 183 10.04 -12.35 -14.13
C ALA A 183 11.17 -11.70 -14.95
N VAL A 184 11.26 -10.37 -14.87
CA VAL A 184 12.34 -9.55 -15.43
C VAL A 184 13.23 -9.08 -14.29
N ALA A 185 14.54 -9.25 -14.43
CA ALA A 185 15.54 -8.73 -13.51
C ALA A 185 16.01 -7.33 -13.91
N THR A 186 16.32 -6.53 -12.90
CA THR A 186 17.02 -5.26 -12.99
C THR A 186 18.16 -5.25 -11.98
N LEU A 187 19.27 -4.60 -12.35
CA LEU A 187 20.39 -4.29 -11.47
C LEU A 187 20.53 -2.78 -11.50
N ASP A 188 20.46 -2.15 -10.33
CA ASP A 188 20.65 -0.72 -10.21
C ASP A 188 19.79 0.05 -11.24
N ASP A 189 18.48 -0.19 -11.21
CA ASP A 189 17.45 0.38 -12.10
C ASP A 189 17.66 0.14 -13.62
N ARG A 190 18.67 -0.64 -14.01
CA ARG A 190 18.94 -1.03 -15.39
C ARG A 190 18.38 -2.42 -15.65
N ARG A 191 17.62 -2.55 -16.73
CA ARG A 191 17.02 -3.83 -17.14
C ARG A 191 18.10 -4.81 -17.59
N LEU A 192 18.13 -5.99 -16.97
CA LEU A 192 18.99 -7.10 -17.38
C LEU A 192 18.30 -8.01 -18.40
N GLY A 193 16.99 -8.25 -18.22
CA GLY A 193 16.22 -9.17 -19.06
C GLY A 193 15.41 -10.18 -18.24
N PRO A 194 14.81 -11.20 -18.87
CA PRO A 194 14.10 -12.26 -18.16
C PRO A 194 15.05 -13.10 -17.30
N VAL A 195 14.57 -13.58 -16.14
CA VAL A 195 15.35 -14.50 -15.28
C VAL A 195 15.34 -15.94 -15.82
N PRO A 196 16.42 -16.72 -15.64
CA PRO A 196 17.71 -16.32 -15.06
C PRO A 196 18.47 -15.34 -15.96
N ALA A 197 19.01 -14.27 -15.37
CA ALA A 197 19.77 -13.24 -16.08
C ALA A 197 21.20 -13.18 -15.55
N THR A 198 22.19 -13.18 -16.44
CA THR A 198 23.61 -13.04 -16.07
C THR A 198 24.17 -11.73 -16.62
N THR A 199 24.94 -11.03 -15.80
CA THR A 199 25.60 -9.77 -16.16
C THR A 199 26.96 -9.63 -15.46
N TRP A 200 27.75 -8.64 -15.88
CA TRP A 200 28.97 -8.26 -15.18
C TRP A 200 28.70 -7.03 -14.32
N VAL A 201 29.10 -7.10 -13.06
CA VAL A 201 28.89 -6.04 -12.08
C VAL A 201 30.19 -5.75 -11.35
N ALA A 202 30.46 -4.48 -11.08
CA ALA A 202 31.63 -4.07 -10.30
C ALA A 202 31.50 -4.54 -8.84
N ALA A 203 32.61 -4.65 -8.14
CA ALA A 203 32.60 -4.81 -6.70
C ALA A 203 31.91 -3.61 -6.03
N GLY A 204 31.11 -3.87 -4.99
CA GLY A 204 30.35 -2.83 -4.29
C GLY A 204 28.96 -3.27 -3.86
N LYS A 205 28.21 -2.33 -3.25
CA LYS A 205 26.81 -2.51 -2.88
C LYS A 205 25.95 -2.21 -4.11
N HIS A 206 24.98 -3.06 -4.42
CA HIS A 206 24.05 -2.91 -5.54
C HIS A 206 22.64 -3.27 -5.11
N VAL A 207 21.62 -2.75 -5.80
CA VAL A 207 20.24 -3.20 -5.64
C VAL A 207 19.86 -4.08 -6.82
N VAL A 208 19.37 -5.28 -6.54
CA VAL A 208 18.80 -6.17 -7.55
C VAL A 208 17.33 -6.32 -7.29
N ALA A 209 16.54 -6.15 -8.34
CA ALA A 209 15.10 -6.33 -8.29
C ALA A 209 14.63 -7.27 -9.37
N VAL A 210 13.59 -8.03 -9.07
CA VAL A 210 12.85 -8.87 -10.02
C VAL A 210 11.38 -8.52 -9.95
N ALA A 211 10.70 -8.52 -11.09
CA ALA A 211 9.25 -8.39 -11.13
C ALA A 211 8.65 -9.29 -12.19
N GLY A 212 7.53 -9.93 -11.85
CA GLY A 212 6.81 -10.81 -12.75
C GLY A 212 5.33 -10.94 -12.36
N PRO A 213 4.61 -11.90 -12.94
CA PRO A 213 3.16 -12.07 -12.69
C PRO A 213 2.79 -12.35 -11.23
N THR A 214 3.72 -12.91 -10.45
CA THR A 214 3.50 -13.31 -9.06
C THR A 214 3.88 -12.24 -8.04
N GLY A 215 4.41 -11.10 -8.49
CA GLY A 215 4.83 -10.00 -7.63
C GLY A 215 6.17 -9.40 -8.03
N ALA A 216 6.64 -8.46 -7.22
CA ALA A 216 7.94 -7.82 -7.37
C ALA A 216 8.73 -7.95 -6.05
N GLY A 217 10.05 -8.02 -6.16
CA GLY A 217 10.94 -8.12 -5.02
C GLY A 217 12.24 -7.41 -5.32
N ALA A 218 12.88 -6.90 -4.28
CA ALA A 218 14.18 -6.27 -4.39
C ALA A 218 15.02 -6.53 -3.15
N THR A 219 16.31 -6.71 -3.36
CA THR A 219 17.30 -6.94 -2.31
C THR A 219 18.57 -6.17 -2.58
N TRP A 220 19.25 -5.80 -1.50
CA TRP A 220 20.61 -5.31 -1.57
C TRP A 220 21.57 -6.50 -1.68
N ILE A 221 22.60 -6.33 -2.50
CA ILE A 221 23.71 -7.27 -2.59
C ILE A 221 25.03 -6.52 -2.41
N THR A 222 26.02 -7.25 -1.95
CA THR A 222 27.39 -6.76 -1.84
C THR A 222 28.30 -7.70 -2.64
N VAL A 223 28.90 -7.18 -3.69
CA VAL A 223 29.69 -7.90 -4.67
C VAL A 223 31.17 -7.79 -4.30
N MET A 224 31.85 -8.92 -4.07
CA MET A 224 33.21 -8.96 -3.49
C MET A 224 34.17 -9.86 -4.29
N GLY A 225 34.54 -9.47 -5.51
CA GLY A 225 35.63 -10.08 -6.29
C GLY A 225 35.46 -11.54 -6.72
N GLN A 226 34.35 -12.20 -6.37
CA GLN A 226 33.98 -13.56 -6.78
C GLN A 226 32.62 -13.56 -7.49
N PRO A 227 32.38 -14.50 -8.43
CA PRO A 227 31.07 -14.68 -9.04
C PRO A 227 29.98 -14.87 -7.98
N LEU A 228 28.83 -14.23 -8.20
CA LEU A 228 27.72 -14.22 -7.27
C LEU A 228 26.45 -14.74 -7.96
N ALA A 229 25.74 -15.66 -7.32
CA ALA A 229 24.40 -16.07 -7.73
C ALA A 229 23.42 -15.70 -6.62
N ILE A 230 22.34 -15.01 -6.98
CA ILE A 230 21.30 -14.61 -6.04
C ILE A 230 19.93 -15.01 -6.55
N GLU A 231 19.09 -15.45 -5.63
CA GLU A 231 17.66 -15.59 -5.86
C GLU A 231 16.95 -14.41 -5.20
N VAL A 232 16.18 -13.67 -5.97
CA VAL A 232 15.34 -12.60 -5.44
C VAL A 232 13.91 -13.13 -5.36
N PRO A 233 13.38 -13.43 -4.16
CA PRO A 233 12.01 -13.89 -4.05
C PRO A 233 11.06 -12.75 -4.39
N PRO A 234 9.98 -13.01 -5.14
CA PRO A 234 8.91 -12.04 -5.30
C PRO A 234 8.24 -11.84 -3.94
N ILE A 235 7.93 -10.60 -3.60
CA ILE A 235 7.06 -10.32 -2.47
C ILE A 235 5.65 -10.27 -3.07
N PRO A 236 4.75 -11.21 -2.70
CA PRO A 236 3.37 -11.12 -3.16
C PRO A 236 2.75 -9.84 -2.59
N PRO A 237 1.83 -9.19 -3.34
CA PRO A 237 1.12 -8.05 -2.82
C PRO A 237 0.37 -8.45 -1.55
N ARG A 238 0.46 -7.61 -0.51
CA ARG A 238 -0.25 -7.84 0.76
C ARG A 238 -1.76 -7.94 0.56
N ASP A 239 -2.29 -7.09 -0.33
CA ASP A 239 -3.66 -7.14 -0.81
C ASP A 239 -3.65 -7.30 -2.35
N PRO A 240 -3.82 -8.53 -2.87
CA PRO A 240 -3.82 -8.79 -4.31
C PRO A 240 -5.01 -8.12 -5.03
N ILE A 241 -6.11 -7.88 -4.33
CA ILE A 241 -7.29 -7.19 -4.88
C ILE A 241 -6.95 -5.71 -5.06
N ALA A 242 -6.41 -5.07 -4.03
CA ALA A 242 -5.93 -3.68 -4.11
C ALA A 242 -4.87 -3.51 -5.22
N GLN A 243 -3.95 -4.47 -5.37
CA GLN A 243 -2.93 -4.44 -6.43
C GLN A 243 -3.53 -4.57 -7.83
N ALA A 244 -4.51 -5.46 -8.02
CA ALA A 244 -5.22 -5.60 -9.29
C ALA A 244 -5.93 -4.29 -9.67
N TRP A 245 -6.61 -3.66 -8.71
CA TRP A 245 -7.25 -2.37 -8.93
C TRP A 245 -6.28 -1.25 -9.21
N ALA A 246 -5.21 -1.15 -8.44
CA ALA A 246 -4.18 -0.16 -8.70
C ALA A 246 -3.61 -0.30 -10.11
N THR A 247 -3.50 -1.53 -10.63
CA THR A 247 -3.07 -1.81 -12.00
C THR A 247 -4.11 -1.40 -13.03
N ALA A 248 -5.39 -1.73 -12.83
CA ALA A 248 -6.47 -1.30 -13.72
C ALA A 248 -6.59 0.23 -13.80
N VAL A 249 -6.58 0.90 -12.64
CA VAL A 249 -6.65 2.38 -12.55
C VAL A 249 -5.46 3.02 -13.25
N ARG A 250 -4.23 2.50 -13.09
CA ARG A 250 -3.07 2.97 -13.86
C ARG A 250 -3.24 2.79 -15.37
N GLY A 251 -3.86 1.70 -15.79
CA GLY A 251 -4.26 1.50 -17.19
C GLY A 251 -5.15 2.63 -17.69
N TRP A 252 -6.09 3.09 -16.85
CA TRP A 252 -6.96 4.22 -17.18
C TRP A 252 -6.20 5.55 -17.19
N GLN A 253 -5.25 5.73 -16.28
CA GLN A 253 -4.37 6.91 -16.22
C GLN A 253 -3.49 7.07 -17.47
N VAL A 254 -3.20 5.99 -18.20
CA VAL A 254 -2.47 6.05 -19.49
C VAL A 254 -3.39 6.07 -20.71
N GLY A 255 -4.69 6.29 -20.51
CA GLY A 255 -5.65 6.56 -21.58
C GLY A 255 -6.62 5.44 -21.92
N ALA A 256 -6.62 4.31 -21.19
CA ALA A 256 -7.69 3.33 -21.34
C ALA A 256 -9.01 3.87 -20.77
N ALA A 257 -10.12 3.69 -21.49
CA ALA A 257 -11.43 4.07 -20.95
C ALA A 257 -11.91 3.02 -19.93
N PRO A 258 -12.51 3.44 -18.79
CA PRO A 258 -13.08 2.49 -17.83
C PRO A 258 -14.23 1.72 -18.47
N ALA A 259 -14.09 0.39 -18.59
CA ALA A 259 -15.16 -0.46 -19.10
C ALA A 259 -16.19 -0.74 -18.01
N ALA A 260 -17.46 -0.92 -18.40
CA ALA A 260 -18.53 -1.26 -17.46
C ALA A 260 -18.23 -2.54 -16.65
N ALA A 261 -17.58 -3.54 -17.26
CA ALA A 261 -17.20 -4.76 -16.59
C ALA A 261 -16.18 -4.52 -15.46
N ASP A 262 -15.15 -3.70 -15.74
CA ASP A 262 -14.12 -3.37 -14.77
C ASP A 262 -14.72 -2.58 -13.58
N VAL A 263 -15.61 -1.62 -13.86
CA VAL A 263 -16.30 -0.84 -12.83
C VAL A 263 -17.21 -1.74 -11.97
N ALA A 264 -17.89 -2.72 -12.58
CA ALA A 264 -18.73 -3.68 -11.85
C ALA A 264 -17.90 -4.57 -10.92
N GLU A 265 -16.78 -5.08 -11.42
CA GLU A 265 -15.87 -5.89 -10.63
C GLU A 265 -15.25 -5.09 -9.48
N LEU A 266 -14.92 -3.80 -9.71
CA LEU A 266 -14.44 -2.88 -8.67
C LEU A 266 -15.50 -2.66 -7.59
N ALA A 267 -16.74 -2.39 -8.01
CA ALA A 267 -17.85 -2.21 -7.10
C ALA A 267 -18.06 -3.45 -6.20
N ARG A 268 -18.03 -4.65 -6.79
CA ARG A 268 -18.11 -5.92 -6.05
C ARG A 268 -16.95 -6.12 -5.09
N ALA A 269 -15.72 -5.89 -5.53
CA ALA A 269 -14.52 -6.10 -4.73
C ALA A 269 -14.48 -5.21 -3.48
N HIS A 270 -15.01 -3.99 -3.58
CA HIS A 270 -15.09 -3.04 -2.48
C HIS A 270 -16.43 -3.02 -1.74
N ALA A 271 -17.38 -3.86 -2.16
CA ALA A 271 -18.75 -3.89 -1.65
C ALA A 271 -19.43 -2.51 -1.62
N VAL A 272 -19.24 -1.73 -2.70
CA VAL A 272 -19.88 -0.43 -2.90
C VAL A 272 -20.97 -0.52 -3.96
N GLU A 273 -21.99 0.33 -3.88
CA GLU A 273 -23.09 0.37 -4.85
C GLU A 273 -22.82 1.36 -5.99
N LEU A 274 -22.07 2.41 -5.70
CA LEU A 274 -21.77 3.49 -6.61
C LEU A 274 -20.26 3.62 -6.78
N VAL A 275 -19.84 3.92 -8.01
CA VAL A 275 -18.44 4.22 -8.33
C VAL A 275 -18.41 5.53 -9.10
N VAL A 276 -17.61 6.47 -8.63
CA VAL A 276 -17.37 7.76 -9.30
C VAL A 276 -15.95 7.77 -9.83
N VAL A 277 -15.80 7.94 -11.14
CA VAL A 277 -14.50 7.93 -11.83
C VAL A 277 -14.17 9.34 -12.30
N LEU A 278 -13.04 9.89 -11.85
CA LEU A 278 -12.41 11.08 -12.41
C LEU A 278 -11.63 10.64 -13.64
N GLU A 279 -12.16 10.87 -14.84
CA GLU A 279 -11.56 10.42 -16.09
C GLU A 279 -10.35 11.27 -16.51
N ALA A 280 -9.52 10.72 -17.40
CA ALA A 280 -8.29 11.36 -17.86
C ALA A 280 -8.51 12.72 -18.55
N ASP A 281 -9.68 12.95 -19.14
CA ASP A 281 -10.08 14.23 -19.75
C ASP A 281 -10.63 15.25 -18.73
N GLY A 282 -10.67 14.89 -17.44
CA GLY A 282 -11.21 15.71 -16.37
C GLY A 282 -12.73 15.58 -16.18
N ALA A 283 -13.43 14.81 -17.01
CA ALA A 283 -14.84 14.53 -16.81
C ALA A 283 -15.04 13.60 -15.61
N ILE A 284 -16.17 13.73 -14.92
CA ILE A 284 -16.54 12.90 -13.79
C ILE A 284 -17.70 12.00 -14.22
N ALA A 285 -17.48 10.69 -14.17
CA ALA A 285 -18.48 9.69 -14.52
C ALA A 285 -18.99 8.99 -13.26
N ALA A 286 -20.31 9.04 -13.03
CA ALA A 286 -20.96 8.30 -11.96
C ALA A 286 -21.52 6.98 -12.52
N TRP A 287 -21.29 5.89 -11.80
CA TRP A 287 -21.71 4.55 -12.16
C TRP A 287 -22.47 3.91 -11.00
N ARG A 288 -23.43 3.05 -11.34
CA ARG A 288 -24.13 2.18 -10.40
C ARG A 288 -23.84 0.73 -10.71
N HIS A 289 -23.58 -0.04 -9.67
CA HIS A 289 -23.46 -1.48 -9.75
C HIS A 289 -24.84 -2.14 -9.74
N ASP A 290 -25.16 -2.89 -10.80
CA ASP A 290 -26.46 -3.52 -11.04
C ASP A 290 -26.29 -5.05 -11.11
N GLY A 291 -26.02 -5.69 -9.96
CA GLY A 291 -25.86 -7.14 -9.85
C GLY A 291 -24.54 -7.64 -10.44
N ASP A 292 -24.54 -8.07 -11.70
CA ASP A 292 -23.33 -8.55 -12.39
C ASP A 292 -22.66 -7.48 -13.27
N GLY A 293 -23.33 -6.36 -13.51
CA GLY A 293 -22.85 -5.28 -14.39
C GLY A 293 -22.74 -3.92 -13.70
N ALA A 294 -22.29 -2.92 -14.45
CA ALA A 294 -22.33 -1.52 -14.04
C ALA A 294 -22.95 -0.65 -15.13
N THR A 295 -23.79 0.28 -14.72
CA THR A 295 -24.47 1.23 -15.61
C THR A 295 -23.92 2.63 -15.33
N ARG A 296 -23.47 3.34 -16.37
CA ARG A 296 -23.08 4.75 -16.24
C ARG A 296 -24.34 5.61 -16.09
N LEU A 297 -24.44 6.30 -14.98
CA LEU A 297 -25.55 7.19 -14.63
C LEU A 297 -25.39 8.57 -15.28
N ALA A 298 -24.17 9.11 -15.24
CA ALA A 298 -23.84 10.43 -15.78
C ALA A 298 -22.37 10.51 -16.15
N ARG A 299 -22.04 11.47 -17.03
CA ARG A 299 -20.68 11.94 -17.30
C ARG A 299 -20.75 13.46 -17.47
N GLY A 300 -19.96 14.21 -16.72
CA GLY A 300 -20.00 15.66 -16.77
C GLY A 300 -19.10 16.29 -15.72
N ASP A 301 -19.54 17.39 -15.14
CA ASP A 301 -18.86 18.03 -14.02
C ASP A 301 -19.21 17.35 -12.68
N GLN A 302 -18.63 17.87 -11.60
CA GLN A 302 -18.85 17.41 -10.23
C GLN A 302 -20.33 17.47 -9.82
N ALA A 303 -21.04 18.53 -10.19
CA ALA A 303 -22.44 18.71 -9.81
C ALA A 303 -23.32 17.64 -10.48
N ALA A 304 -23.10 17.38 -11.77
CA ALA A 304 -23.82 16.35 -12.51
C ALA A 304 -23.56 14.94 -11.95
N ALA A 305 -22.30 14.62 -11.62
CA ALA A 305 -21.94 13.33 -11.06
C ALA A 305 -22.56 13.11 -9.67
N VAL A 306 -22.46 14.10 -8.77
CA VAL A 306 -23.03 14.04 -7.41
C VAL A 306 -24.56 13.94 -7.47
N ALA A 307 -25.22 14.73 -8.32
CA ALA A 307 -26.67 14.68 -8.49
C ALA A 307 -27.13 13.29 -8.99
N ALA A 308 -26.43 12.71 -9.96
CA ALA A 308 -26.74 11.39 -10.49
C ALA A 308 -26.53 10.28 -9.44
N ALA A 309 -25.42 10.34 -8.69
CA ALA A 309 -25.14 9.40 -7.60
C ALA A 309 -26.22 9.48 -6.50
N ARG A 310 -26.57 10.68 -6.06
CA ARG A 310 -27.62 10.90 -5.06
C ARG A 310 -28.99 10.40 -5.54
N ALA A 311 -29.37 10.70 -6.78
CA ALA A 311 -30.64 10.25 -7.34
C ALA A 311 -30.70 8.71 -7.45
N ALA A 312 -29.60 8.07 -7.83
CA ALA A 312 -29.52 6.61 -7.87
C ALA A 312 -29.62 5.98 -6.48
N TYR A 313 -28.93 6.57 -5.48
CA TYR A 313 -29.01 6.13 -4.09
C TYR A 313 -30.43 6.28 -3.54
N ALA A 314 -31.04 7.46 -3.71
CA ALA A 314 -32.42 7.72 -3.32
C ALA A 314 -33.38 6.73 -3.99
N ALA A 315 -33.27 6.49 -5.30
CA ALA A 315 -34.14 5.52 -5.99
C ALA A 315 -34.01 4.08 -5.47
N ALA A 316 -32.83 3.69 -4.97
CA ALA A 316 -32.61 2.39 -4.36
C ALA A 316 -33.17 2.30 -2.92
N HIS A 317 -33.13 3.40 -2.16
CA HIS A 317 -33.41 3.43 -0.72
C HIS A 317 -34.74 4.09 -0.33
N GLU A 318 -35.37 4.87 -1.22
CA GLU A 318 -36.71 5.46 -1.06
C GLU A 318 -37.83 4.47 -1.38
N ARG A 319 -37.51 3.23 -1.77
CA ARG A 319 -38.49 2.15 -1.66
C ARG A 319 -38.79 1.95 -0.18
N ALA A 320 -39.80 2.66 0.31
CA ALA A 320 -40.45 2.35 1.57
C ALA A 320 -40.63 0.83 1.65
N PRO A 321 -40.38 0.20 2.82
CA PRO A 321 -40.72 -1.19 3.00
C PRO A 321 -42.15 -1.36 2.52
N ASP A 322 -42.35 -2.15 1.48
CA ASP A 322 -43.67 -2.33 0.90
C ASP A 322 -44.61 -2.74 2.03
N PRO A 323 -45.62 -1.91 2.38
CA PRO A 323 -46.48 -2.19 3.54
C PRO A 323 -47.31 -3.46 3.34
N THR A 324 -47.32 -4.02 2.12
CA THR A 324 -47.97 -5.30 1.79
C THR A 324 -47.02 -6.50 1.83
N ILE A 325 -45.71 -6.28 1.96
CA ILE A 325 -44.74 -7.36 2.23
C ILE A 325 -44.65 -7.51 3.75
N PRO A 326 -45.07 -8.65 4.33
CA PRO A 326 -44.93 -8.87 5.75
C PRO A 326 -43.45 -8.74 6.14
N LEU A 327 -43.17 -7.83 7.08
CA LEU A 327 -41.83 -7.59 7.65
C LEU A 327 -41.26 -8.82 8.38
N GLU A 328 -42.04 -9.89 8.49
CA GLU A 328 -41.62 -11.19 8.98
C GLU A 328 -41.27 -12.11 7.81
N ARG A 329 -40.03 -12.01 7.32
CA ARG A 329 -39.35 -13.25 6.94
C ARG A 329 -39.00 -13.94 8.24
N GLU A 330 -39.87 -14.86 8.68
CA GLU A 330 -39.46 -15.92 9.59
C GLU A 330 -38.19 -16.52 8.98
N ALA A 331 -37.03 -16.31 9.63
CA ALA A 331 -35.79 -16.85 9.12
C ALA A 331 -36.01 -18.34 8.89
N PRO A 332 -35.63 -18.91 7.72
CA PRO A 332 -35.76 -20.34 7.51
C PRO A 332 -35.09 -21.00 8.70
N LYS A 333 -35.87 -21.79 9.45
CA LYS A 333 -35.44 -22.46 10.67
C LYS A 333 -34.29 -23.37 10.24
N LYS A 334 -33.06 -22.85 10.31
CA LYS A 334 -31.85 -23.63 10.03
C LYS A 334 -31.97 -24.85 10.93
N PRO A 335 -31.78 -26.08 10.40
CA PRO A 335 -31.74 -27.26 11.26
C PRO A 335 -30.76 -26.92 12.37
N THR A 336 -31.25 -26.95 13.60
CA THR A 336 -30.49 -26.55 14.78
C THR A 336 -29.32 -27.52 14.87
N GLU A 337 -28.16 -27.14 14.32
CA GLU A 337 -26.92 -27.79 14.69
C GLU A 337 -26.83 -27.65 16.21
N PRO A 338 -26.67 -28.76 16.96
CA PRO A 338 -26.60 -28.68 18.40
C PRO A 338 -25.52 -27.68 18.77
N THR A 339 -25.93 -26.64 19.50
CA THR A 339 -25.05 -25.59 19.98
C THR A 339 -23.79 -26.26 20.50
N ARG A 340 -22.67 -26.03 19.83
CA ARG A 340 -21.38 -26.65 20.13
C ARG A 340 -20.87 -26.03 21.43
N TRP A 341 -21.47 -26.45 22.55
CA TRP A 341 -21.19 -25.97 23.91
C TRP A 341 -19.71 -26.06 24.26
N TRP A 342 -18.99 -26.98 23.60
CA TRP A 342 -17.55 -27.13 23.69
C TRP A 342 -16.77 -25.91 23.16
N VAL A 343 -17.29 -25.13 22.21
CA VAL A 343 -16.66 -23.88 21.73
C VAL A 343 -16.65 -22.84 22.85
N TYR A 344 -17.76 -22.70 23.56
CA TYR A 344 -17.86 -21.79 24.70
C TYR A 344 -17.00 -22.26 25.89
N ALA A 345 -16.91 -23.58 26.10
CA ALA A 345 -16.00 -24.14 27.10
C ALA A 345 -14.52 -23.91 26.74
N ALA A 346 -14.15 -24.02 25.46
CA ALA A 346 -12.79 -23.77 24.99
C ALA A 346 -12.39 -22.29 25.10
N ILE A 347 -13.29 -21.37 24.71
CA ILE A 347 -13.08 -19.92 24.88
C ILE A 347 -12.96 -19.56 26.38
N GLY A 348 -13.85 -20.11 27.22
CA GLY A 348 -13.78 -19.91 28.67
C GLY A 348 -12.49 -20.44 29.29
N GLY A 349 -12.03 -21.62 28.86
CA GLY A 349 -10.77 -22.20 29.31
C GLY A 349 -9.54 -21.38 28.90
N ALA A 350 -9.52 -20.86 27.67
CA ALA A 350 -8.42 -20.02 27.18
C ALA A 350 -8.32 -18.69 27.95
N LEU A 351 -9.45 -18.05 28.25
CA LEU A 351 -9.47 -16.81 29.05
C LEU A 351 -9.02 -17.05 30.49
N ALA A 352 -9.43 -18.16 31.10
CA ALA A 352 -8.99 -18.52 32.45
C ALA A 352 -7.48 -18.80 32.51
N ALA A 353 -6.93 -19.51 31.53
CA ALA A 353 -5.50 -19.79 31.45
C ALA A 353 -4.68 -18.50 31.24
N GLY A 354 -5.16 -17.58 30.39
CA GLY A 354 -4.52 -16.27 30.19
C GLY A 354 -4.51 -15.41 31.46
N ALA A 355 -5.63 -15.37 32.19
CA ALA A 355 -5.72 -14.64 33.47
C ALA A 355 -4.77 -15.20 34.54
N ILE A 356 -4.62 -16.53 34.61
CA ILE A 356 -3.68 -17.18 35.54
C ILE A 356 -2.23 -16.85 35.16
N ALA A 357 -1.89 -16.85 33.87
CA ALA A 357 -0.55 -16.52 33.40
C ALA A 357 -0.16 -15.07 33.71
N ILE A 358 -1.08 -14.12 33.52
CA ILE A 358 -0.86 -12.70 33.86
C ILE A 358 -0.68 -12.54 35.38
N TYR A 359 -1.55 -13.14 36.19
CA TYR A 359 -1.44 -13.06 37.64
C TYR A 359 -0.15 -13.69 38.18
N ALA A 360 0.30 -14.79 37.59
CA ALA A 360 1.57 -15.44 37.96
C ALA A 360 2.80 -14.61 37.55
N ALA A 361 2.72 -13.87 36.44
CA ALA A 361 3.78 -12.96 36.01
C ALA A 361 3.88 -11.75 36.96
N ASP A 362 2.75 -11.11 37.30
CA ASP A 362 2.72 -9.95 38.20
C ASP A 362 3.15 -10.33 39.64
N ALA A 363 2.78 -11.52 40.13
CA ALA A 363 3.19 -11.99 41.45
C ALA A 363 4.70 -12.33 41.55
N GLY A 364 5.40 -12.46 40.41
CA GLY A 364 6.83 -12.76 40.37
C GLY A 364 7.74 -11.54 40.47
N GLU A 365 7.29 -10.37 40.04
CA GLU A 365 8.11 -9.16 39.94
C GLU A 365 8.08 -8.26 41.19
N ASP A 366 7.15 -8.50 42.14
CA ASP A 366 7.03 -7.70 43.36
C ASP A 366 8.01 -8.16 44.47
N ARG A 367 9.31 -8.10 44.20
CA ARG A 367 10.35 -8.21 45.23
C ARG A 367 10.90 -6.82 45.57
N GLN A 368 10.26 -6.16 46.53
CA GLN A 368 10.80 -4.94 47.13
C GLN A 368 12.13 -5.23 47.84
N ARG A 369 13.22 -4.69 47.28
CA ARG A 369 14.57 -4.78 47.86
C ARG A 369 14.79 -3.60 48.79
N PHE A 370 14.70 -3.81 50.09
CA PHE A 370 15.09 -2.82 51.09
C PHE A 370 16.62 -2.81 51.23
N VAL A 371 17.26 -1.70 50.85
CA VAL A 371 18.66 -1.43 51.15
C VAL A 371 18.70 -0.59 52.41
N LEU A 372 19.28 -1.13 53.48
CA LEU A 372 19.58 -0.39 54.70
C LEU A 372 21.04 0.04 54.63
N GLU A 373 21.28 1.35 54.55
CA GLU A 373 22.61 1.94 54.72
C GLU A 373 22.80 2.31 56.20
N PHE A 374 23.97 1.96 56.76
CA PHE A 374 24.39 2.27 58.11
C PHE A 374 25.62 3.17 58.09
#